data_AF-A0A183MZU8-F1
#
_entry.id   AF-A0A183MZU8-F1
#
_cell.length_a   1.000
_cell.length_b   1.000
_cell.length_c   1.000
_cell.angle_alpha   90.00
_cell.angle_beta   90.00
_cell.angle_gamma   90.00
#
_symmetry.space_group_name_H-M   'P 1'
#
loop_
_entity.id
_entity.type
_entity.pdbx_description
1 polymer ?
#
loop_
_entity_poly.entity_id
_entity_poly.type
_entity_poly.pdbx_seq_one_letter_code
_entity_poly.pdbx_strand_id
1 'polypeptide(L)'
;MIRHGANYIFRSKDSDFKDEDIDIILARGEQKTAEMNEKLAQLGESNLRSLKFDTADENGAPTSAYIFEGEDYREKQCRTSLLDGWIEPPKRERKANYAVDAYFREALRVSEPKAPKPPRPPKQPNVQDFQFFPPRLFELLDKEIYAFRKSIGYKVPRNPDAGPDGERDRLDEQARIDEAEPLTEEELAEKEELLTQGFTNWSKRDFQQFIKANEKHGRDDLEAISVDVEGKTPDEVKRYARVFWTRCNELQDVDKHMAQIERGEAKIQRRAAVKRALDLKMARYRAPFHQLRIQYGTNKGKNYVEEEDRFLICMLHKLGFDRDNVYDDLRLAVRLAPQFRFDWFLRSRTAMELQRRCSTLITLIEREICDLEDRTKQRSGAGANNLSLTPANSGPSNTSTVSNQKRKSTAAGGINSDSTAEISGNAKKKKVTA
;
A
#
# COMPACT_ATOMS: atom_id res chain seq x y z
N MET A 1 30.08 4.49 21.32
CA MET A 1 30.71 5.82 21.44
C MET A 1 31.51 5.86 22.75
N ILE A 2 32.63 5.11 22.81
CA ILE A 2 33.51 4.95 23.98
C ILE A 2 34.78 5.80 23.72
N ARG A 3 34.63 7.12 23.62
CA ARG A 3 35.76 8.03 23.30
C ARG A 3 35.88 9.24 24.21
N HIS A 4 34.93 9.47 25.12
CA HIS A 4 34.94 10.68 25.96
C HIS A 4 35.52 10.51 27.37
N GLY A 5 35.79 9.27 27.84
CA GLY A 5 36.41 9.04 29.16
C GLY A 5 37.93 8.85 29.12
N ALA A 6 38.47 8.18 28.09
CA ALA A 6 39.88 7.78 28.08
C ALA A 6 40.86 8.96 27.88
N ASN A 7 40.44 10.03 27.21
CA ASN A 7 41.30 11.19 26.93
C ASN A 7 41.66 12.02 28.18
N TYR A 8 40.92 11.88 29.28
CA TYR A 8 41.24 12.59 30.51
C TYR A 8 42.36 11.90 31.30
N ILE A 9 42.41 10.56 31.24
CA ILE A 9 43.39 9.73 31.95
C ILE A 9 44.79 9.87 31.33
N PHE A 10 44.89 10.14 30.02
CA PHE A 10 46.17 10.33 29.33
C PHE A 10 46.74 11.76 29.42
N ARG A 11 46.01 12.73 29.98
CA ARG A 11 46.46 14.14 30.10
C ARG A 11 47.18 14.46 31.41
N SER A 12 47.03 13.65 32.45
CA SER A 12 47.78 13.78 33.71
C SER A 12 49.05 12.94 33.62
N LYS A 13 50.17 13.56 33.20
CA LYS A 13 51.43 12.84 32.96
C LYS A 13 52.49 13.01 34.05
N ASP A 14 52.16 13.57 35.22
CA ASP A 14 53.10 13.75 36.34
C ASP A 14 52.40 13.69 37.72
N SER A 15 51.70 12.59 37.99
CA SER A 15 51.26 12.27 39.36
C SER A 15 51.27 10.76 39.55
N ASP A 16 52.27 10.25 40.26
CA ASP A 16 52.26 8.89 40.81
C ASP A 16 51.05 8.76 41.74
N PHE A 17 49.98 8.15 41.26
CA PHE A 17 48.79 7.86 42.05
C PHE A 17 49.17 6.80 43.11
N LYS A 18 49.23 7.21 44.37
CA LYS A 18 49.41 6.29 45.50
C LYS A 18 48.06 5.68 45.86
N ASP A 19 48.06 4.51 46.51
CA ASP A 19 46.82 3.79 46.89
C ASP A 19 45.83 4.65 47.72
N GLU A 20 46.32 5.67 48.45
CA GLU A 20 45.49 6.66 49.16
C GLU A 20 44.59 7.51 48.23
N ASP A 21 44.98 7.72 46.97
CA ASP A 21 44.19 8.46 45.99
C ASP A 21 43.03 7.63 45.41
N ILE A 22 43.16 6.29 45.42
CA ILE A 22 42.13 5.38 44.88
C ILE A 22 40.90 5.41 45.79
N ASP A 23 41.10 5.36 47.10
CA ASP A 23 40.00 5.40 48.07
C ASP A 23 39.27 6.76 48.03
N ILE A 24 40.00 7.86 47.84
CA ILE A 24 39.40 9.19 47.65
C ILE A 24 38.60 9.25 46.34
N ILE A 25 39.11 8.66 45.26
CA ILE A 25 38.40 8.58 43.98
C ILE A 25 37.14 7.69 44.10
N LEU A 26 37.21 6.59 44.85
CA LEU A 26 36.08 5.70 45.10
C LEU A 26 35.00 6.41 45.91
N ALA A 27 35.38 7.08 47.00
CA ALA A 27 34.47 7.85 47.85
C ALA A 27 33.79 8.99 47.05
N ARG A 28 34.54 9.66 46.17
CA ARG A 28 33.99 10.69 45.29
C ARG A 28 33.08 10.12 44.20
N GLY A 29 33.37 8.90 43.74
CA GLY A 29 32.52 8.15 42.82
C GLY A 29 31.20 7.73 43.48
N GLU A 30 31.25 7.26 44.72
CA GLU A 30 30.09 6.88 45.52
C GLU A 30 29.20 8.10 45.81
N GLN A 31 29.79 9.22 46.25
CA GLN A 31 29.06 10.48 46.44
C GLN A 31 28.37 10.96 45.16
N LYS A 32 29.07 10.97 44.01
CA LYS A 32 28.46 11.36 42.73
C LYS A 32 27.35 10.41 42.28
N THR A 33 27.49 9.12 42.58
CA THR A 33 26.47 8.11 42.24
C THR A 33 25.24 8.28 43.13
N ALA A 34 25.43 8.59 44.42
CA ALA A 34 24.35 8.92 45.34
C ALA A 34 23.62 10.20 44.91
N GLU A 35 24.33 11.28 44.61
CA GLU A 35 23.74 12.53 44.10
C GLU A 35 22.98 12.31 42.79
N MET A 36 23.51 11.49 41.87
CA MET A 36 22.84 11.19 40.61
C MET A 36 21.58 10.33 40.81
N ASN A 37 21.62 9.37 41.73
CA ASN A 37 20.44 8.58 42.10
C ASN A 37 19.36 9.45 42.77
N GLU A 38 19.76 10.39 43.63
CA GLU A 38 18.83 11.33 44.26
C GLU A 38 18.17 12.26 43.22
N LYS A 39 18.94 12.75 42.23
CA LYS A 39 18.39 13.49 41.07
C LYS A 39 17.46 12.64 40.21
N LEU A 40 17.79 11.37 39.96
CA LEU A 40 16.92 10.45 39.21
C LEU A 40 15.63 10.13 39.98
N ALA A 41 15.69 10.02 41.30
CA ALA A 41 14.52 9.84 42.15
C ALA A 41 13.64 11.10 42.18
N GLN A 42 14.24 12.30 42.24
CA GLN A 42 13.50 13.58 42.11
C GLN A 42 12.83 13.74 40.74
N LEU A 43 13.44 13.24 39.67
CA LEU A 43 12.86 13.19 38.32
C LEU A 43 11.83 12.05 38.12
N GLY A 44 11.48 11.34 39.22
CA GLY A 44 10.76 10.07 39.26
C GLY A 44 9.48 9.94 38.44
N GLU A 45 9.13 8.68 38.18
CA GLU A 45 8.14 8.08 37.27
C GLU A 45 6.75 8.75 37.08
N SER A 46 6.35 9.71 37.91
CA SER A 46 5.08 10.45 37.75
C SER A 46 5.09 11.39 36.54
N ASN A 47 6.23 12.00 36.22
CA ASN A 47 6.39 12.86 35.04
C ASN A 47 6.50 12.07 33.73
N LEU A 48 7.11 10.89 33.77
CA LEU A 48 7.19 9.98 32.62
C LEU A 48 5.84 9.32 32.29
N ARG A 49 5.05 8.94 33.31
CA ARG A 49 3.68 8.40 33.11
C ARG A 49 2.70 9.43 32.54
N SER A 50 2.93 10.72 32.78
CA SER A 50 2.08 11.81 32.29
C SER A 50 2.67 12.59 31.11
N LEU A 51 3.85 12.19 30.60
CA LEU A 51 4.61 12.88 29.54
C LEU A 51 4.72 14.40 29.77
N LYS A 52 4.87 14.83 31.03
CA LYS A 52 5.06 16.23 31.40
C LYS A 52 6.56 16.51 31.58
N PHE A 53 7.12 17.30 30.66
CA PHE A 53 8.51 17.76 30.70
C PHE A 53 8.60 19.08 31.49
N ASP A 54 8.25 19.03 32.77
CA ASP A 54 8.40 20.18 33.67
C ASP A 54 9.70 19.96 34.49
N THR A 55 10.70 20.83 34.30
CA THR A 55 11.97 20.79 35.03
C THR A 55 12.12 22.06 35.88
N ALA A 56 12.60 21.92 37.12
CA ALA A 56 12.92 23.07 37.98
C ALA A 56 14.38 23.49 37.79
N ASP A 57 14.63 24.78 37.56
CA ASP A 57 15.98 25.35 37.61
C ASP A 57 16.43 25.58 39.07
N GLU A 58 17.74 25.78 39.29
CA GLU A 58 18.39 25.92 40.62
C GLU A 58 17.87 27.10 41.49
N ASN A 59 16.97 27.94 40.96
CA ASN A 59 16.26 29.00 41.70
C ASN A 59 14.79 28.66 42.05
N GLY A 60 14.34 27.41 41.85
CA GLY A 60 13.00 26.94 42.25
C GLY A 60 11.84 27.40 41.35
N ALA A 61 12.12 27.97 40.18
CA ALA A 61 11.09 28.31 39.20
C ALA A 61 10.79 27.10 38.27
N PRO A 62 9.52 26.72 38.06
CA PRO A 62 9.16 25.62 37.17
C PRO A 62 9.29 26.05 35.70
N THR A 63 10.27 25.51 34.99
CA THR A 63 10.46 25.71 33.55
C THR A 63 9.66 24.64 32.82
N SER A 64 8.38 24.92 32.51
CA SER A 64 7.56 24.06 31.64
C SER A 64 7.58 24.59 30.21
N ALA A 65 7.50 23.69 29.22
CA ALA A 65 7.37 24.06 27.80
C ALA A 65 6.07 24.84 27.46
N TYR A 66 5.17 25.02 28.43
CA TYR A 66 3.87 25.69 28.29
C TYR A 66 3.83 27.07 28.97
N ILE A 67 4.93 27.52 29.58
CA ILE A 67 5.08 28.87 30.13
C ILE A 67 5.84 29.74 29.12
N PHE A 68 5.20 30.78 28.61
CA PHE A 68 5.79 31.75 27.69
C PHE A 68 5.52 33.16 28.21
N GLU A 69 6.54 34.02 28.27
CA GLU A 69 6.45 35.39 28.83
C GLU A 69 5.90 35.48 30.27
N GLY A 70 6.06 34.43 31.08
CA GLY A 70 5.60 34.41 32.48
C GLY A 70 4.13 34.03 32.67
N GLU A 71 3.40 33.70 31.60
CA GLU A 71 2.03 33.17 31.66
C GLU A 71 2.00 31.68 31.30
N ASP A 72 1.20 30.88 32.04
CA ASP A 72 0.96 29.46 31.78
C ASP A 72 -0.22 29.28 30.81
N TYR A 73 0.04 28.73 29.62
CA TYR A 73 -0.96 28.62 28.54
C TYR A 73 -1.86 27.38 28.65
N ARG A 74 -1.65 26.50 29.65
CA ARG A 74 -2.49 25.31 29.89
C ARG A 74 -3.94 25.69 30.26
N GLU A 75 -4.14 26.72 31.08
CA GLU A 75 -5.49 27.15 31.49
C GLU A 75 -6.28 27.83 30.37
N LYS A 76 -5.58 28.55 29.48
CA LYS A 76 -6.22 29.21 28.33
C LYS A 76 -6.70 28.21 27.28
N GLN A 77 -6.02 27.07 27.09
CA GLN A 77 -6.47 26.02 26.16
C GLN A 77 -7.73 25.28 26.67
N CYS A 78 -7.90 25.19 27.99
CA CYS A 78 -9.08 24.57 28.60
C CYS A 78 -10.33 25.47 28.47
N ARG A 79 -10.17 26.79 28.58
CA ARG A 79 -11.25 27.78 28.42
C ARG A 79 -11.58 28.16 26.97
N THR A 80 -10.68 27.89 26.03
CA THR A 80 -10.85 28.23 24.59
C THR A 80 -10.96 26.99 23.73
N SER A 81 -11.35 25.86 24.34
CA SER A 81 -11.68 24.67 23.57
C SER A 81 -12.97 24.94 22.81
N LEU A 82 -12.90 24.87 21.49
CA LEU A 82 -13.96 25.01 20.48
C LEU A 82 -15.09 23.96 20.61
N LEU A 83 -15.41 23.54 21.84
CA LEU A 83 -16.27 22.41 22.19
C LEU A 83 -17.46 22.81 23.08
N ASP A 84 -17.58 24.06 23.52
CA ASP A 84 -18.72 24.53 24.34
C ASP A 84 -19.96 24.93 23.50
N GLY A 85 -20.02 24.47 22.25
CA GLY A 85 -21.13 24.68 21.32
C GLY A 85 -21.15 23.69 20.15
N TRP A 86 -20.37 22.60 20.25
CA TRP A 86 -20.30 21.58 19.21
C TRP A 86 -21.51 20.65 19.34
N ILE A 87 -22.58 20.94 18.59
CA ILE A 87 -23.68 20.00 18.34
C ILE A 87 -23.07 18.83 17.57
N GLU A 88 -22.93 17.68 18.23
CA GLU A 88 -22.44 16.44 17.63
C GLU A 88 -23.30 16.13 16.38
N PRO A 89 -22.71 16.10 15.17
CA PRO A 89 -23.45 15.68 13.98
C PRO A 89 -24.05 14.31 14.28
N PRO A 90 -25.34 14.07 14.01
CA PRO A 90 -25.98 12.79 14.29
C PRO A 90 -25.06 11.70 13.77
N LYS A 91 -24.56 10.85 14.68
CA LYS A 91 -23.72 9.72 14.32
C LYS A 91 -24.38 9.09 13.12
N ARG A 92 -23.67 9.05 12.01
CA ARG A 92 -24.13 8.36 10.83
C ARG A 92 -24.23 6.91 11.26
N GLU A 93 -25.42 6.50 11.69
CA GLU A 93 -25.77 5.11 11.86
C GLU A 93 -25.41 4.49 10.52
N ARG A 94 -24.34 3.68 10.52
CA ARG A 94 -24.24 2.67 9.50
C ARG A 94 -25.51 1.86 9.73
N LYS A 95 -26.52 2.04 8.89
CA LYS A 95 -27.61 1.09 8.79
C LYS A 95 -26.93 -0.26 8.72
N ALA A 96 -27.07 -1.06 9.77
CA ALA A 96 -26.69 -2.46 9.75
C ALA A 96 -27.68 -3.13 8.78
N ASN A 97 -27.50 -2.88 7.49
CA ASN A 97 -28.08 -3.70 6.46
C ASN A 97 -27.34 -5.03 6.62
N TYR A 98 -28.09 -6.07 6.99
CA TYR A 98 -27.71 -7.47 7.24
C TYR A 98 -27.58 -7.90 8.71
N ALA A 99 -28.66 -8.50 9.21
CA ALA A 99 -28.69 -9.31 10.43
C ALA A 99 -27.69 -10.50 10.37
N VAL A 100 -27.39 -11.00 9.16
CA VAL A 100 -26.43 -12.09 8.92
C VAL A 100 -25.02 -11.75 9.42
N ASP A 101 -24.62 -10.49 9.28
CA ASP A 101 -23.28 -10.02 9.64
C ASP A 101 -23.07 -9.97 11.17
N ALA A 102 -24.16 -9.77 11.93
CA ALA A 102 -24.17 -9.86 13.39
C ALA A 102 -24.03 -11.30 13.87
N TYR A 103 -24.67 -12.26 13.20
CA TYR A 103 -24.55 -13.69 13.49
C TYR A 103 -23.09 -14.17 13.39
N PHE A 104 -22.39 -13.84 12.30
CA PHE A 104 -20.99 -14.24 12.09
C PHE A 104 -20.02 -13.55 13.03
N ARG A 105 -20.21 -12.25 13.30
CA ARG A 105 -19.43 -11.56 14.32
C ARG A 105 -19.58 -12.22 15.69
N GLU A 106 -20.78 -12.65 16.07
CA GLU A 106 -20.99 -13.32 17.35
C GLU A 106 -20.49 -14.77 17.35
N ALA A 107 -20.57 -15.48 16.22
CA ALA A 107 -20.16 -16.89 16.10
C ALA A 107 -18.63 -17.06 16.04
N LEU A 108 -17.94 -16.13 15.37
CA LEU A 108 -16.50 -16.18 15.09
C LEU A 108 -15.68 -15.17 15.91
N ARG A 109 -16.25 -14.55 16.93
CA ARG A 109 -15.55 -13.62 17.84
C ARG A 109 -14.37 -14.31 18.55
N VAL A 110 -13.14 -13.94 18.13
CA VAL A 110 -11.86 -14.46 18.65
C VAL A 110 -11.32 -13.67 19.86
N SER A 111 -11.74 -12.41 20.06
CA SER A 111 -11.34 -11.61 21.21
C SER A 111 -12.12 -11.99 22.47
N GLU A 112 -11.43 -12.24 23.59
CA GLU A 112 -12.06 -12.51 24.89
C GLU A 112 -12.95 -11.32 25.31
N PRO A 113 -14.27 -11.51 25.47
CA PRO A 113 -15.12 -10.48 26.00
C PRO A 113 -14.93 -10.37 27.52
N LYS A 114 -15.06 -9.14 28.03
CA LYS A 114 -15.15 -8.85 29.47
C LYS A 114 -16.42 -9.43 30.12
N ALA A 115 -17.36 -9.92 29.31
CA ALA A 115 -18.59 -10.60 29.72
C ALA A 115 -18.69 -12.01 29.11
N PRO A 116 -19.25 -13.00 29.84
CA PRO A 116 -19.38 -14.37 29.34
C PRO A 116 -20.26 -14.45 28.07
N LYS A 117 -19.82 -15.26 27.09
CA LYS A 117 -20.53 -15.46 25.82
C LYS A 117 -21.96 -15.98 26.07
N PRO A 118 -22.99 -15.49 25.37
CA PRO A 118 -24.31 -16.05 25.46
C PRO A 118 -24.30 -17.54 25.09
N PRO A 119 -25.01 -18.39 25.85
CA PRO A 119 -25.10 -19.82 25.56
C PRO A 119 -25.77 -20.05 24.19
N ARG A 120 -25.20 -20.98 23.41
CA ARG A 120 -25.73 -21.44 22.12
C ARG A 120 -26.14 -22.92 22.22
N PRO A 121 -27.11 -23.39 21.41
CA PRO A 121 -27.49 -24.79 21.38
C PRO A 121 -26.28 -25.70 21.06
N PRO A 122 -25.97 -26.74 21.85
CA PRO A 122 -24.79 -27.59 21.62
C PRO A 122 -24.78 -28.32 20.26
N LYS A 123 -25.95 -28.54 19.64
CA LYS A 123 -26.11 -29.26 18.37
C LYS A 123 -26.28 -28.33 17.15
N GLN A 124 -25.94 -27.05 17.27
CA GLN A 124 -26.13 -26.11 16.17
C GLN A 124 -25.16 -26.40 15.01
N PRO A 125 -25.63 -26.43 13.75
CA PRO A 125 -24.75 -26.56 12.58
C PRO A 125 -23.71 -25.43 12.50
N ASN A 126 -22.45 -25.79 12.28
CA ASN A 126 -21.37 -24.81 12.12
C ASN A 126 -21.32 -24.28 10.68
N VAL A 127 -22.12 -23.25 10.40
CA VAL A 127 -22.16 -22.55 9.11
C VAL A 127 -21.12 -21.44 9.06
N GLN A 128 -20.46 -21.26 7.92
CA GLN A 128 -19.45 -20.23 7.68
C GLN A 128 -19.92 -19.21 6.64
N ASP A 129 -19.42 -17.98 6.71
CA ASP A 129 -19.79 -16.86 5.81
C ASP A 129 -19.40 -17.15 4.35
N PHE A 130 -18.20 -17.69 4.15
CA PHE A 130 -17.69 -18.07 2.82
C PHE A 130 -18.46 -19.23 2.16
N GLN A 131 -19.41 -19.86 2.86
CA GLN A 131 -20.28 -20.89 2.30
C GLN A 131 -21.57 -20.33 1.70
N PHE A 132 -21.81 -19.01 1.83
CA PHE A 132 -22.90 -18.27 1.17
C PHE A 132 -24.30 -18.87 1.36
N PHE A 133 -24.62 -19.32 2.58
CA PHE A 133 -25.98 -19.76 2.90
C PHE A 133 -27.02 -18.64 2.70
N PRO A 134 -28.29 -18.98 2.42
CA PRO A 134 -29.35 -17.98 2.32
C PRO A 134 -29.57 -17.23 3.64
N PRO A 135 -29.85 -15.91 3.64
CA PRO A 135 -30.13 -15.12 4.84
C PRO A 135 -31.22 -15.72 5.74
N ARG A 136 -32.23 -16.34 5.12
CA ARG A 136 -33.35 -17.01 5.78
C ARG A 136 -32.92 -18.11 6.75
N LEU A 137 -31.83 -18.82 6.46
CA LEU A 137 -31.29 -19.85 7.35
C LEU A 137 -30.86 -19.24 8.69
N PHE A 138 -30.24 -18.06 8.66
CA PHE A 138 -29.77 -17.39 9.87
C PHE A 138 -30.94 -16.90 10.73
N GLU A 139 -32.06 -16.49 10.13
CA GLU A 139 -33.28 -16.16 10.87
C GLU A 139 -33.81 -17.37 11.67
N LEU A 140 -33.83 -18.56 11.05
CA LEU A 140 -34.25 -19.79 11.72
C LEU A 140 -33.26 -20.22 12.80
N LEU A 141 -31.96 -20.10 12.54
CA LEU A 141 -30.91 -20.38 13.54
C LEU A 141 -30.97 -19.40 14.73
N ASP A 142 -31.30 -18.13 14.50
CA ASP A 142 -31.48 -17.14 15.55
C ASP A 142 -32.72 -17.46 16.40
N LYS A 143 -33.85 -17.84 15.78
CA LYS A 143 -35.04 -18.34 16.49
C LYS A 143 -34.70 -19.53 17.41
N GLU A 144 -33.93 -20.51 16.92
CA GLU A 144 -33.47 -21.64 17.76
C GLU A 144 -32.59 -21.18 18.92
N ILE A 145 -31.69 -20.23 18.68
CA ILE A 145 -30.83 -19.67 19.72
C ILE A 145 -31.68 -19.00 20.80
N TYR A 146 -32.66 -18.17 20.42
CA TYR A 146 -33.53 -17.49 21.36
C TYR A 146 -34.43 -18.47 22.14
N ALA A 147 -35.02 -19.46 21.46
CA ALA A 147 -35.81 -20.51 22.10
C ALA A 147 -34.96 -21.36 23.08
N PHE A 148 -33.72 -21.66 22.72
CA PHE A 148 -32.79 -22.35 23.61
C PHE A 148 -32.42 -21.49 24.83
N ARG A 149 -32.13 -20.21 24.64
CA ARG A 149 -31.87 -19.24 25.73
C ARG A 149 -33.06 -19.14 26.69
N LYS A 150 -34.29 -19.17 26.18
CA LYS A 150 -35.52 -19.24 26.98
C LYS A 150 -35.60 -20.53 27.80
N SER A 151 -35.31 -21.68 27.18
CA SER A 151 -35.38 -23.00 27.82
C SER A 151 -34.42 -23.17 29.00
N ILE A 152 -33.25 -22.52 28.94
CA ILE A 152 -32.24 -22.53 30.02
C ILE A 152 -32.40 -21.37 31.01
N GLY A 153 -33.40 -20.51 30.83
CA GLY A 153 -33.64 -19.33 31.68
C GLY A 153 -32.53 -18.28 31.61
N TYR A 154 -31.85 -18.15 30.46
CA TYR A 154 -30.78 -17.17 30.28
C TYR A 154 -31.32 -15.74 30.38
N LYS A 155 -30.66 -14.93 31.22
CA LYS A 155 -30.93 -13.50 31.37
C LYS A 155 -29.79 -12.68 30.80
N VAL A 156 -30.10 -11.71 29.96
CA VAL A 156 -29.12 -10.84 29.31
C VAL A 156 -28.40 -10.01 30.39
N PRO A 157 -27.07 -10.18 30.58
CA PRO A 157 -26.34 -9.45 31.60
C PRO A 157 -26.38 -7.94 31.35
N ARG A 158 -26.50 -7.17 32.44
CA ARG A 158 -26.36 -5.71 32.38
C ARG A 158 -24.91 -5.34 32.09
N ASN A 159 -24.67 -4.64 30.98
CA ASN A 159 -23.34 -4.13 30.68
C ASN A 159 -23.10 -2.82 31.45
N PRO A 160 -22.12 -2.75 32.38
CA PRO A 160 -21.85 -1.55 33.18
C PRO A 160 -21.38 -0.35 32.36
N ASP A 161 -20.80 -0.59 31.18
CA ASP A 161 -20.23 0.43 30.30
C ASP A 161 -21.21 0.89 29.20
N ALA A 162 -22.43 0.34 29.17
CA ALA A 162 -23.42 0.73 28.19
C ALA A 162 -24.12 2.02 28.66
N GLY A 163 -24.09 3.05 27.80
CA GLY A 163 -24.72 4.35 28.06
C GLY A 163 -26.26 4.26 28.17
N PRO A 164 -26.98 5.40 28.09
CA PRO A 164 -28.43 5.44 28.29
C PRO A 164 -29.24 4.47 27.39
N ASP A 165 -28.73 4.14 26.19
CA ASP A 165 -29.36 3.20 25.26
C ASP A 165 -29.13 1.71 25.63
N GLY A 166 -28.15 1.42 26.48
CA GLY A 166 -27.79 0.04 26.85
C GLY A 166 -28.85 -0.70 27.66
N GLU A 167 -29.65 0.03 28.45
CA GLU A 167 -30.79 -0.56 29.17
C GLU A 167 -31.94 -0.89 28.22
N ARG A 168 -32.13 -0.08 27.16
CA ARG A 168 -33.15 -0.33 26.14
C ARG A 168 -32.78 -1.57 25.32
N ASP A 169 -31.55 -1.65 24.84
CA ASP A 169 -31.03 -2.82 24.13
C ASP A 169 -31.13 -4.11 24.97
N ARG A 170 -30.86 -4.02 26.28
CA ARG A 170 -31.03 -5.16 27.20
C ARG A 170 -32.49 -5.61 27.28
N LEU A 171 -33.41 -4.67 27.45
CA LEU A 171 -34.84 -4.96 27.52
C LEU A 171 -35.35 -5.56 26.22
N ASP A 172 -34.92 -5.02 25.08
CA ASP A 172 -35.31 -5.50 23.75
C ASP A 172 -34.76 -6.91 23.49
N GLU A 173 -33.49 -7.20 23.81
CA GLU A 173 -32.92 -8.55 23.67
C GLU A 173 -33.57 -9.55 24.64
N GLN A 174 -33.91 -9.12 25.86
CA GLN A 174 -34.62 -9.98 26.81
C GLN A 174 -36.06 -10.25 26.33
N ALA A 175 -36.75 -9.26 25.77
CA ALA A 175 -38.07 -9.43 25.19
C ALA A 175 -38.05 -10.43 24.03
N ARG A 176 -37.04 -10.38 23.15
CA ARG A 176 -36.85 -11.38 22.08
C ARG A 176 -36.64 -12.80 22.61
N ILE A 177 -35.89 -12.96 23.71
CA ILE A 177 -35.71 -14.26 24.36
C ILE A 177 -37.04 -14.75 24.96
N ASP A 178 -37.76 -13.86 25.65
CA ASP A 178 -38.99 -14.23 26.35
C ASP A 178 -40.15 -14.53 25.38
N GLU A 179 -40.20 -13.85 24.23
CA GLU A 179 -41.17 -14.07 23.13
C GLU A 179 -40.83 -15.31 22.29
N ALA A 180 -39.59 -15.79 22.30
CA ALA A 180 -39.16 -16.87 21.41
C ALA A 180 -39.97 -18.17 21.59
N GLU A 181 -40.37 -18.74 20.46
CA GLU A 181 -41.07 -20.02 20.34
C GLU A 181 -40.15 -21.07 19.70
N PRO A 182 -40.30 -22.36 20.06
CA PRO A 182 -39.60 -23.44 19.36
C PRO A 182 -40.03 -23.49 17.88
N LEU A 183 -39.10 -23.87 16.99
CA LEU A 183 -39.39 -24.01 15.57
C LEU A 183 -40.54 -25.01 15.33
N THR A 184 -41.42 -24.68 14.39
CA THR A 184 -42.48 -25.59 13.93
C THR A 184 -41.90 -26.72 13.06
N GLU A 185 -42.66 -27.79 12.84
CA GLU A 185 -42.25 -28.88 11.94
C GLU A 185 -41.98 -28.39 10.51
N GLU A 186 -42.74 -27.39 10.05
CA GLU A 186 -42.54 -26.76 8.74
C GLU A 186 -41.22 -25.97 8.68
N GLU A 187 -40.90 -25.20 9.72
CA GLU A 187 -39.64 -24.44 9.79
C GLU A 187 -38.42 -25.35 9.97
N LEU A 188 -38.57 -26.49 10.64
CA LEU A 188 -37.53 -27.52 10.73
C LEU A 188 -37.24 -28.12 9.34
N ALA A 189 -38.27 -28.42 8.54
CA ALA A 189 -38.09 -28.88 7.17
C ALA A 189 -37.45 -27.80 6.27
N GLU A 190 -37.88 -26.53 6.39
CA GLU A 190 -37.29 -25.39 5.67
C GLU A 190 -35.79 -25.26 6.01
N LYS A 191 -35.43 -25.37 7.30
CA LYS A 191 -34.04 -25.33 7.76
C LYS A 191 -33.19 -26.44 7.14
N GLU A 192 -33.70 -27.69 7.11
CA GLU A 192 -32.98 -28.81 6.50
C GLU A 192 -32.75 -28.59 5.01
N GLU A 193 -33.73 -28.04 4.29
CA GLU A 193 -33.58 -27.68 2.88
C GLU A 193 -32.52 -26.58 2.68
N LEU A 194 -32.59 -25.50 3.47
CA LEU A 194 -31.66 -24.36 3.38
C LEU A 194 -30.21 -24.74 3.71
N LEU A 195 -30.01 -25.74 4.56
CA LEU A 195 -28.68 -26.30 4.85
C LEU A 195 -28.04 -27.02 3.64
N THR A 196 -28.83 -27.39 2.63
CA THR A 196 -28.31 -27.98 1.38
C THR A 196 -28.00 -26.95 0.30
N GLN A 197 -28.57 -25.74 0.39
CA GLN A 197 -28.44 -24.69 -0.62
C GLN A 197 -27.12 -23.89 -0.53
N GLY A 198 -26.34 -24.09 0.53
CA GLY A 198 -25.01 -23.48 0.69
C GLY A 198 -23.87 -24.34 0.12
N PHE A 199 -22.67 -23.76 0.08
CA PHE A 199 -21.45 -24.46 -0.34
C PHE A 199 -20.89 -25.32 0.79
N THR A 200 -21.60 -26.38 1.19
CA THR A 200 -21.22 -27.30 2.28
C THR A 200 -19.89 -28.01 2.01
N ASN A 201 -19.60 -28.32 0.74
CA ASN A 201 -18.36 -28.96 0.32
C ASN A 201 -17.14 -28.03 0.34
N TRP A 202 -17.31 -26.75 0.64
CA TRP A 202 -16.21 -25.78 0.71
C TRP A 202 -15.71 -25.65 2.14
N SER A 203 -14.44 -26.00 2.33
CA SER A 203 -13.75 -25.83 3.61
C SER A 203 -13.10 -24.44 3.71
N LYS A 204 -12.69 -24.05 4.92
CA LYS A 204 -11.89 -22.83 5.13
C LYS A 204 -10.57 -22.86 4.39
N ARG A 205 -9.97 -24.05 4.21
CA ARG A 205 -8.75 -24.23 3.42
C ARG A 205 -9.01 -23.95 1.94
N ASP A 206 -10.12 -24.46 1.41
CA ASP A 206 -10.50 -24.32 0.00
C ASP A 206 -10.78 -22.84 -0.31
N PHE A 207 -11.49 -22.15 0.58
CA PHE A 207 -11.71 -20.70 0.47
C PHE A 207 -10.40 -19.93 0.45
N GLN A 208 -9.47 -20.21 1.38
CA GLN A 208 -8.17 -19.54 1.40
C GLN A 208 -7.32 -19.86 0.17
N GLN A 209 -7.37 -21.09 -0.35
CA GLN A 209 -6.73 -21.46 -1.61
C GLN A 209 -7.34 -20.69 -2.78
N PHE A 210 -8.66 -20.58 -2.86
CA PHE A 210 -9.37 -19.81 -3.88
C PHE A 210 -8.95 -18.34 -3.85
N ILE A 211 -8.90 -17.69 -2.69
CA ILE A 211 -8.43 -16.29 -2.58
C ILE A 211 -6.97 -16.15 -3.05
N LYS A 212 -6.08 -17.06 -2.65
CA LYS A 212 -4.68 -17.06 -3.09
C LYS A 212 -4.54 -17.31 -4.60
N ALA A 213 -5.37 -18.17 -5.17
CA ALA A 213 -5.39 -18.45 -6.60
C ALA A 213 -5.85 -17.21 -7.40
N ASN A 214 -6.88 -16.51 -6.91
CA ASN A 214 -7.31 -15.22 -7.48
C ASN A 214 -6.21 -14.14 -7.37
N GLU A 215 -5.45 -14.08 -6.27
CA GLU A 215 -4.30 -13.17 -6.15
C GLU A 215 -3.19 -13.52 -7.18
N LYS A 216 -2.96 -14.81 -7.44
CA LYS A 216 -1.86 -15.28 -8.29
C LYS A 216 -2.14 -15.18 -9.79
N HIS A 217 -3.36 -15.51 -10.21
CA HIS A 217 -3.75 -15.59 -11.62
C HIS A 217 -4.65 -14.44 -12.08
N GLY A 218 -5.24 -13.70 -11.13
CA GLY A 218 -6.24 -12.66 -11.39
C GLY A 218 -7.66 -13.23 -11.44
N ARG A 219 -8.67 -12.36 -11.26
CA ARG A 219 -10.08 -12.77 -11.14
C ARG A 219 -10.69 -13.40 -12.40
N ASP A 220 -10.10 -13.13 -13.57
CA ASP A 220 -10.66 -13.53 -14.87
C ASP A 220 -10.23 -14.95 -15.29
N ASP A 221 -9.07 -15.42 -14.82
CA ASP A 221 -8.50 -16.71 -15.22
C ASP A 221 -9.03 -17.85 -14.34
N LEU A 222 -10.31 -18.17 -14.53
CA LEU A 222 -11.01 -19.22 -13.78
C LEU A 222 -10.43 -20.62 -14.03
N GLU A 223 -9.79 -20.84 -15.19
CA GLU A 223 -9.17 -22.12 -15.52
C GLU A 223 -7.92 -22.32 -14.66
N ALA A 224 -7.01 -21.35 -14.62
CA ALA A 224 -5.83 -21.40 -13.77
C ALA A 224 -6.20 -21.45 -12.28
N ILE A 225 -7.23 -20.70 -11.85
CA ILE A 225 -7.74 -20.76 -10.48
C ILE A 225 -8.21 -22.18 -10.13
N SER A 226 -8.94 -22.85 -11.04
CA SER A 226 -9.47 -24.18 -10.77
C SER A 226 -8.40 -25.25 -10.57
N VAL A 227 -7.23 -25.09 -11.20
CA VAL A 227 -6.09 -26.00 -11.05
C VAL A 227 -5.43 -25.84 -9.68
N ASP A 228 -5.37 -24.61 -9.15
CA ASP A 228 -4.74 -24.30 -7.86
C ASP A 228 -5.66 -24.58 -6.65
N VAL A 229 -6.98 -24.78 -6.85
CA VAL A 229 -7.93 -25.17 -5.79
C VAL A 229 -8.03 -26.69 -5.72
N GLU A 230 -7.28 -27.29 -4.81
CA GLU A 230 -7.20 -28.74 -4.64
C GLU A 230 -8.56 -29.32 -4.19
N GLY A 231 -8.97 -30.43 -4.81
CA GLY A 231 -10.17 -31.17 -4.39
C GLY A 231 -11.51 -30.52 -4.79
N LYS A 232 -11.49 -29.59 -5.75
CA LYS A 232 -12.68 -29.05 -6.40
C LYS A 232 -12.59 -29.21 -7.90
N THR A 233 -13.73 -29.49 -8.52
CA THR A 233 -13.83 -29.56 -9.99
C THR A 233 -13.86 -28.15 -10.59
N PRO A 234 -13.43 -27.98 -11.86
CA PRO A 234 -13.50 -26.67 -12.53
C PRO A 234 -14.90 -26.06 -12.54
N ASP A 235 -15.95 -26.88 -12.67
CA ASP A 235 -17.33 -26.41 -12.65
C ASP A 235 -17.78 -25.94 -11.27
N GLU A 236 -17.35 -26.61 -10.19
CA GLU A 236 -17.60 -26.16 -8.82
C GLU A 236 -16.93 -24.82 -8.54
N VAL A 237 -15.68 -24.65 -8.98
CA VAL A 237 -14.94 -23.41 -8.82
C VAL A 237 -15.61 -22.27 -9.60
N LYS A 238 -16.08 -22.52 -10.83
CA LYS A 238 -16.83 -21.52 -11.62
C LYS A 238 -18.16 -21.13 -10.94
N ARG A 239 -18.91 -22.10 -10.40
CA ARG A 239 -20.16 -21.82 -9.65
C ARG A 239 -19.88 -20.99 -8.41
N TYR A 240 -18.87 -21.37 -7.64
CA TYR A 240 -18.45 -20.65 -6.43
C TYR A 240 -17.98 -19.23 -6.75
N ALA A 241 -17.12 -19.07 -7.76
CA ALA A 241 -16.59 -17.78 -8.17
C ALA A 241 -17.71 -16.80 -8.56
N ARG A 242 -18.74 -17.27 -9.28
CA ARG A 242 -19.90 -16.44 -9.62
C ARG A 242 -20.60 -15.93 -8.36
N VAL A 243 -20.91 -16.81 -7.41
CA VAL A 243 -21.59 -16.41 -6.17
C VAL A 243 -20.70 -15.50 -5.32
N PHE A 244 -19.42 -15.85 -5.19
CA PHE A 244 -18.42 -15.06 -4.49
C PHE A 244 -18.40 -13.62 -5.02
N TRP A 245 -18.24 -13.39 -6.32
CA TRP A 245 -18.19 -12.02 -6.85
C TRP A 245 -19.52 -11.25 -6.73
N THR A 246 -20.65 -11.94 -6.65
CA THR A 246 -21.96 -11.29 -6.44
C THR A 246 -22.26 -10.97 -4.98
N ARG A 247 -21.76 -11.77 -4.04
CA ARG A 247 -22.11 -11.75 -2.61
C ARG A 247 -20.91 -11.58 -1.67
N CYS A 248 -19.71 -11.26 -2.18
CA CYS A 248 -18.50 -11.15 -1.38
C CYS A 248 -18.61 -10.07 -0.29
N ASN A 249 -19.50 -9.10 -0.45
CA ASN A 249 -19.82 -8.06 0.54
C ASN A 249 -20.47 -8.61 1.82
N GLU A 250 -20.95 -9.86 1.83
CA GLU A 250 -21.47 -10.53 3.02
C GLU A 250 -20.36 -11.15 3.90
N LEU A 251 -19.12 -11.17 3.42
CA LEU A 251 -17.98 -11.72 4.16
C LEU A 251 -17.45 -10.71 5.17
N GLN A 252 -17.13 -11.19 6.37
CA GLN A 252 -16.66 -10.33 7.46
C GLN A 252 -15.35 -9.60 7.11
N ASP A 253 -14.44 -10.29 6.41
CA ASP A 253 -13.10 -9.80 6.03
C ASP A 253 -13.00 -9.44 4.53
N VAL A 254 -14.11 -9.03 3.89
CA VAL A 254 -14.16 -8.74 2.45
C VAL A 254 -13.10 -7.73 2.01
N ASP A 255 -12.94 -6.62 2.73
CA ASP A 255 -12.00 -5.55 2.36
C ASP A 255 -10.54 -6.06 2.32
N LYS A 256 -10.20 -6.95 3.25
CA LYS A 256 -8.87 -7.57 3.32
C LYS A 256 -8.65 -8.51 2.14
N HIS A 257 -9.65 -9.33 1.80
CA HIS A 257 -9.58 -10.25 0.68
C HIS A 257 -9.53 -9.51 -0.67
N MET A 258 -10.35 -8.47 -0.84
CA MET A 258 -10.34 -7.63 -2.04
C MET A 258 -9.01 -6.92 -2.22
N ALA A 259 -8.48 -6.29 -1.17
CA ALA A 259 -7.17 -5.64 -1.22
C ALA A 259 -6.02 -6.64 -1.50
N GLN A 260 -6.16 -7.90 -1.10
CA GLN A 260 -5.21 -8.96 -1.46
C GLN A 260 -5.27 -9.30 -2.95
N ILE A 261 -6.47 -9.53 -3.49
CA ILE A 261 -6.67 -9.86 -4.90
C ILE A 261 -6.22 -8.70 -5.80
N GLU A 262 -6.65 -7.47 -5.51
CA GLU A 262 -6.28 -6.28 -6.28
C GLU A 262 -4.76 -6.04 -6.28
N ARG A 263 -4.08 -6.31 -5.17
CA ARG A 263 -2.61 -6.23 -5.11
C ARG A 263 -1.95 -7.28 -5.98
N GLY A 264 -2.52 -8.49 -6.04
CA GLY A 264 -2.10 -9.55 -6.96
C GLY A 264 -2.25 -9.14 -8.41
N GLU A 265 -3.44 -8.67 -8.77
CA GLU A 265 -3.75 -8.20 -10.13
C GLU A 265 -2.88 -7.02 -10.56
N ALA A 266 -2.63 -6.05 -9.68
CA ALA A 266 -1.72 -4.95 -9.96
C ALA A 266 -0.30 -5.44 -10.28
N LYS A 267 0.17 -6.52 -9.63
CA LYS A 267 1.47 -7.14 -9.96
C LYS A 267 1.42 -7.85 -11.31
N ILE A 268 0.34 -8.56 -11.64
CA ILE A 268 0.16 -9.23 -12.94
C ILE A 268 0.11 -8.20 -14.07
N GLN A 269 -0.68 -7.14 -13.91
CA GLN A 269 -0.78 -6.04 -14.86
C GLN A 269 0.57 -5.35 -15.04
N ARG A 270 1.28 -5.05 -13.94
CA ARG A 270 2.63 -4.47 -14.01
C ARG A 270 3.60 -5.38 -14.76
N ARG A 271 3.61 -6.67 -14.45
CA ARG A 271 4.43 -7.68 -15.14
C ARG A 271 4.15 -7.68 -16.65
N ALA A 272 2.88 -7.73 -17.06
CA ALA A 272 2.50 -7.65 -18.47
C ALA A 272 2.90 -6.32 -19.14
N ALA A 273 2.76 -5.20 -18.42
CA ALA A 273 3.17 -3.88 -18.90
C ALA A 273 4.68 -3.78 -19.11
N VAL A 274 5.50 -4.24 -18.15
CA VAL A 274 6.96 -4.28 -18.25
C VAL A 274 7.39 -5.13 -19.43
N LYS A 275 6.80 -6.32 -19.61
CA LYS A 275 7.10 -7.20 -20.75
C LYS A 275 6.89 -6.48 -22.07
N ARG A 276 5.69 -5.91 -22.25
CA ARG A 276 5.31 -5.16 -23.45
C ARG A 276 6.23 -3.97 -23.69
N ALA A 277 6.55 -3.23 -22.63
CA ALA A 277 7.42 -2.07 -22.68
C ALA A 277 8.84 -2.46 -23.16
N LEU A 278 9.42 -3.53 -22.59
CA LEU A 278 10.73 -4.02 -23.02
C LEU A 278 10.70 -4.53 -24.46
N ASP A 279 9.69 -5.31 -24.85
CA ASP A 279 9.54 -5.81 -26.23
C ASP A 279 9.48 -4.66 -27.25
N LEU A 280 8.66 -3.64 -26.98
CA LEU A 280 8.53 -2.48 -27.86
C LEU A 280 9.81 -1.62 -27.87
N LYS A 281 10.52 -1.52 -26.75
CA LYS A 281 11.82 -0.83 -26.69
C LYS A 281 12.87 -1.56 -27.52
N MET A 282 12.95 -2.89 -27.42
CA MET A 282 13.91 -3.69 -28.17
C MET A 282 13.63 -3.66 -29.67
N ALA A 283 12.36 -3.76 -30.08
CA ALA A 283 11.94 -3.75 -31.47
C ALA A 283 12.31 -2.46 -32.24
N ARG A 284 12.54 -1.35 -31.52
CA ARG A 284 12.97 -0.07 -32.12
C ARG A 284 14.42 -0.06 -32.60
N TYR A 285 15.25 -1.03 -32.20
CA TYR A 285 16.66 -1.08 -32.54
C TYR A 285 16.99 -2.37 -33.28
N ARG A 286 17.74 -2.27 -34.38
CA ARG A 286 18.21 -3.46 -35.12
C ARG A 286 19.25 -4.25 -34.32
N ALA A 287 20.10 -3.56 -33.56
CA ALA A 287 21.09 -4.17 -32.68
C ALA A 287 21.02 -3.56 -31.25
N PRO A 288 20.07 -4.00 -30.40
CA PRO A 288 19.80 -3.37 -29.11
C PRO A 288 21.03 -3.27 -28.19
N PHE A 289 21.86 -4.32 -28.13
CA PHE A 289 23.10 -4.35 -27.33
C PHE A 289 24.11 -3.26 -27.66
N HIS A 290 24.05 -2.67 -28.87
CA HIS A 290 24.96 -1.61 -29.28
C HIS A 290 24.24 -0.27 -29.43
N GLN A 291 22.95 -0.26 -29.75
CA GLN A 291 22.22 0.94 -30.19
C GLN A 291 21.19 1.46 -29.19
N LEU A 292 20.67 0.62 -28.27
CA LEU A 292 19.60 1.01 -27.34
C LEU A 292 20.00 2.18 -26.45
N ARG A 293 19.28 3.29 -26.54
CA ARG A 293 19.48 4.49 -25.71
C ARG A 293 18.37 4.61 -24.68
N ILE A 294 18.72 4.98 -23.45
CA ILE A 294 17.76 5.17 -22.36
C ILE A 294 17.62 6.67 -22.09
N GLN A 295 16.38 7.17 -22.05
CA GLN A 295 16.11 8.54 -21.61
C GLN A 295 16.09 8.60 -20.08
N TYR A 296 17.18 9.08 -19.49
CA TYR A 296 17.33 9.13 -18.04
C TYR A 296 16.61 10.30 -17.35
N GLY A 297 16.44 11.43 -18.06
CA GLY A 297 16.02 12.69 -17.44
C GLY A 297 16.96 13.05 -16.28
N THR A 298 16.39 13.32 -15.11
CA THR A 298 17.12 13.61 -13.87
C THR A 298 17.61 12.36 -13.11
N ASN A 299 17.23 11.15 -13.54
CA ASN A 299 17.39 9.91 -12.76
C ASN A 299 18.54 8.99 -13.24
N LYS A 300 19.57 9.53 -13.90
CA LYS A 300 20.70 8.71 -14.39
C LYS A 300 21.50 8.08 -13.23
N GLY A 301 21.70 8.84 -12.16
CA GLY A 301 22.68 8.52 -11.11
C GLY A 301 24.13 8.71 -11.60
N LYS A 302 25.09 8.61 -10.67
CA LYS A 302 26.53 8.78 -10.97
C LYS A 302 27.30 7.48 -11.13
N ASN A 303 26.71 6.35 -10.73
CA ASN A 303 27.45 5.10 -10.55
C ASN A 303 27.46 4.21 -11.78
N TYR A 304 26.38 4.20 -12.56
CA TYR A 304 26.23 3.34 -13.72
C TYR A 304 26.45 4.12 -15.01
N VAL A 305 27.14 3.50 -15.96
CA VAL A 305 27.36 4.04 -17.30
C VAL A 305 26.27 3.55 -18.26
N GLU A 306 26.03 4.30 -19.32
CA GLU A 306 24.97 3.98 -20.29
C GLU A 306 25.22 2.66 -21.04
N GLU A 307 26.47 2.26 -21.22
CA GLU A 307 26.83 0.97 -21.81
C GLU A 307 26.47 -0.20 -20.89
N GLU A 308 26.68 -0.03 -19.58
CA GLU A 308 26.31 -1.01 -18.55
C GLU A 308 24.79 -1.16 -18.49
N ASP A 309 24.06 -0.04 -18.39
CA ASP A 309 22.59 -0.05 -18.33
C ASP A 309 21.95 -0.69 -19.56
N ARG A 310 22.51 -0.41 -20.74
CA ARG A 310 22.10 -1.01 -22.01
C ARG A 310 22.25 -2.52 -21.96
N PHE A 311 23.39 -3.01 -21.49
CA PHE A 311 23.62 -4.44 -21.35
C PHE A 311 22.66 -5.07 -20.34
N LEU A 312 22.45 -4.44 -19.17
CA LEU A 312 21.54 -4.95 -18.15
C LEU A 312 20.13 -5.14 -18.71
N ILE A 313 19.60 -4.14 -19.41
CA ILE A 313 18.25 -4.20 -19.98
C ILE A 313 18.15 -5.20 -21.15
N CYS A 314 19.14 -5.22 -22.05
CA CYS A 314 19.15 -6.18 -23.16
C CYS A 314 19.29 -7.62 -22.68
N MET A 315 20.14 -7.87 -21.69
CA MET A 315 20.34 -9.19 -21.13
C MET A 315 19.14 -9.63 -20.29
N LEU A 316 18.53 -8.72 -19.51
CA LEU A 316 17.30 -9.00 -18.77
C LEU A 316 16.14 -9.39 -19.70
N HIS A 317 16.00 -8.70 -20.83
CA HIS A 317 15.01 -9.06 -21.86
C HIS A 317 15.30 -10.44 -22.46
N LYS A 318 16.56 -10.73 -22.79
CA LYS A 318 16.98 -12.03 -23.35
C LYS A 318 16.75 -13.21 -22.38
N LEU A 319 17.04 -13.02 -21.10
CA LEU A 319 16.84 -14.04 -20.06
C LEU A 319 15.36 -14.23 -19.70
N GLY A 320 14.56 -13.17 -19.88
CA GLY A 320 13.15 -13.12 -19.53
C GLY A 320 12.96 -12.62 -18.10
N PHE A 321 12.44 -11.40 -17.97
CA PHE A 321 12.30 -10.71 -16.68
C PHE A 321 11.41 -11.45 -15.65
N ASP A 322 10.56 -12.37 -16.12
CA ASP A 322 9.55 -13.07 -15.30
C ASP A 322 10.05 -14.38 -14.70
N ARG A 323 11.29 -14.78 -14.98
CA ARG A 323 11.87 -16.01 -14.42
C ARG A 323 12.33 -15.80 -12.99
N ASP A 324 12.14 -16.83 -12.16
CA ASP A 324 12.75 -16.88 -10.84
C ASP A 324 14.28 -16.85 -10.95
N ASN A 325 14.95 -16.10 -10.06
CA ASN A 325 16.40 -15.92 -10.02
C ASN A 325 17.05 -15.26 -11.26
N VAL A 326 16.27 -14.58 -12.11
CA VAL A 326 16.79 -13.90 -13.32
C VAL A 326 17.96 -12.94 -13.04
N TYR A 327 18.02 -12.34 -11.85
CA TYR A 327 19.09 -11.41 -11.49
C TYR A 327 20.39 -12.09 -11.09
N ASP A 328 20.35 -13.35 -10.65
CA ASP A 328 21.54 -14.17 -10.44
C ASP A 328 22.12 -14.62 -11.79
N ASP A 329 21.25 -15.02 -12.73
CA ASP A 329 21.65 -15.32 -14.10
C ASP A 329 22.22 -14.08 -14.81
N LEU A 330 21.60 -12.91 -14.58
CA LEU A 330 22.11 -11.63 -15.09
C LEU A 330 23.49 -11.31 -14.53
N ARG A 331 23.71 -11.55 -13.23
CA ARG A 331 25.01 -11.37 -12.58
C ARG A 331 26.07 -12.30 -13.19
N LEU A 332 25.71 -13.55 -13.47
CA LEU A 332 26.60 -14.48 -14.15
C LEU A 332 26.92 -13.99 -15.57
N ALA A 333 25.92 -13.54 -16.32
CA ALA A 333 26.08 -13.01 -17.67
C ALA A 333 27.01 -11.78 -17.70
N VAL A 334 26.91 -10.88 -16.72
CA VAL A 334 27.83 -9.74 -16.55
C VAL A 334 29.27 -10.22 -16.35
N ARG A 335 29.49 -11.26 -15.54
CA ARG A 335 30.85 -11.80 -15.27
C ARG A 335 31.46 -12.51 -16.46
N LEU A 336 30.63 -13.12 -17.31
CA LEU A 336 31.06 -13.84 -18.52
C LEU A 336 31.29 -12.90 -19.71
N ALA A 337 30.65 -11.73 -19.73
CA ALA A 337 30.76 -10.78 -20.82
C ALA A 337 32.18 -10.16 -20.90
N PRO A 338 32.93 -10.37 -22.00
CA PRO A 338 34.31 -9.89 -22.12
C PRO A 338 34.44 -8.36 -22.04
N GLN A 339 33.42 -7.62 -22.48
CA GLN A 339 33.39 -6.16 -22.44
C GLN A 339 33.48 -5.57 -21.02
N PHE A 340 33.09 -6.34 -19.99
CA PHE A 340 33.17 -5.92 -18.59
C PHE A 340 34.35 -6.53 -17.84
N ARG A 341 35.34 -7.13 -18.56
CA ARG A 341 36.51 -7.80 -17.95
C ARG A 341 37.20 -6.92 -16.90
N PHE A 342 37.35 -5.63 -17.20
CA PHE A 342 38.02 -4.63 -16.36
C PHE A 342 37.05 -3.75 -15.57
N ASP A 343 35.75 -3.88 -15.79
CA ASP A 343 34.72 -3.16 -15.04
C ASP A 343 34.45 -3.89 -13.72
N TRP A 344 35.25 -3.54 -12.72
CA TRP A 344 35.13 -4.12 -11.39
C TRP A 344 33.87 -3.63 -10.65
N PHE A 345 33.38 -2.43 -10.98
CA PHE A 345 32.16 -1.89 -10.37
C PHE A 345 30.95 -2.76 -10.72
N LEU A 346 30.71 -3.01 -12.01
CA LEU A 346 29.59 -3.81 -12.45
C LEU A 346 29.73 -5.28 -12.03
N ARG A 347 30.95 -5.85 -12.10
CA ARG A 347 31.22 -7.25 -11.69
C ARG A 347 31.09 -7.49 -10.18
N SER A 348 31.28 -6.47 -9.36
CA SER A 348 31.15 -6.55 -7.89
C SER A 348 29.70 -6.45 -7.41
N ARG A 349 28.74 -6.05 -8.26
CA ARG A 349 27.34 -5.92 -7.85
C ARG A 349 26.72 -7.26 -7.45
N THR A 350 25.86 -7.19 -6.45
CA THR A 350 24.98 -8.28 -6.02
C THR A 350 23.74 -8.36 -6.91
N ALA A 351 23.09 -9.52 -6.96
CA ALA A 351 21.84 -9.69 -7.72
C ALA A 351 20.77 -8.68 -7.29
N MET A 352 20.67 -8.39 -5.98
CA MET A 352 19.71 -7.42 -5.46
C MET A 352 20.02 -5.96 -5.87
N GLU A 353 21.30 -5.59 -5.99
CA GLU A 353 21.67 -4.26 -6.52
C GLU A 353 21.38 -4.14 -8.02
N LEU A 354 21.66 -5.19 -8.79
CA LEU A 354 21.32 -5.27 -10.20
C LEU A 354 19.80 -5.21 -10.40
N GLN A 355 19.03 -5.89 -9.55
CA GLN A 355 17.55 -5.82 -9.54
C GLN A 355 17.05 -4.40 -9.29
N ARG A 356 17.60 -3.69 -8.30
CA ARG A 356 17.23 -2.29 -8.04
C ARG A 356 17.54 -1.41 -9.25
N ARG A 357 18.72 -1.56 -9.86
CA ARG A 357 19.08 -0.78 -11.05
C ARG A 357 18.15 -1.09 -12.21
N CYS A 358 17.90 -2.36 -12.51
CA CYS A 358 16.98 -2.77 -13.57
C CYS A 358 15.56 -2.25 -13.33
N SER A 359 15.07 -2.25 -12.08
CA SER A 359 13.75 -1.69 -11.74
C SER A 359 13.66 -0.20 -12.05
N THR A 360 14.72 0.57 -11.77
CA THR A 360 14.80 1.99 -12.16
C THR A 360 14.79 2.16 -13.68
N LEU A 361 15.60 1.37 -14.39
CA LEU A 361 15.69 1.43 -15.86
C LEU A 361 14.36 1.05 -16.53
N ILE A 362 13.67 0.03 -16.02
CA ILE A 362 12.34 -0.38 -16.46
C ILE A 362 11.36 0.79 -16.30
N THR A 363 11.35 1.45 -15.14
CA THR A 363 10.46 2.59 -14.89
C THR A 363 10.71 3.74 -15.87
N LEU A 364 11.97 3.98 -16.25
CA LEU A 364 12.32 4.97 -17.28
C LEU A 364 11.79 4.58 -18.66
N ILE A 365 11.90 3.29 -19.02
CA ILE A 365 11.42 2.78 -20.31
C ILE A 365 9.88 2.77 -20.36
N GLU A 366 9.20 2.40 -19.28
CA GLU A 366 7.74 2.48 -19.16
C GLU A 366 7.25 3.91 -19.36
N ARG A 367 7.91 4.88 -18.71
CA ARG A 367 7.59 6.30 -18.88
C ARG A 367 7.82 6.78 -20.32
N GLU A 368 8.95 6.41 -20.91
CA GLU A 368 9.27 6.76 -22.30
C GLU A 368 8.23 6.21 -23.28
N ILE A 369 7.75 4.99 -23.07
CA ILE A 369 6.75 4.37 -23.94
C ILE A 369 5.39 5.02 -23.77
N CYS A 370 4.98 5.30 -22.53
CA CYS A 370 3.75 6.04 -22.26
C CYS A 370 3.75 7.41 -22.95
N ASP A 371 4.83 8.18 -22.80
CA ASP A 371 4.98 9.50 -23.42
C ASP A 371 4.96 9.42 -24.96
N LEU A 372 5.48 8.34 -25.55
CA LEU A 372 5.45 8.12 -26.99
C LEU A 372 4.05 7.75 -27.48
N GLU A 373 3.34 6.87 -26.76
CA GLU A 373 1.96 6.50 -27.07
C GLU A 373 1.04 7.74 -27.02
N ASP A 374 1.18 8.59 -26.01
CA ASP A 374 0.41 9.82 -25.88
C ASP A 374 0.69 10.80 -27.03
N ARG A 375 1.95 10.94 -27.44
CA ARG A 375 2.32 11.75 -28.61
C ARG A 375 1.74 11.19 -29.92
N THR A 376 1.68 9.87 -30.07
CA THR A 376 1.05 9.26 -31.25
C THR A 376 -0.45 9.49 -31.28
N LYS A 377 -1.15 9.39 -30.13
CA LYS A 377 -2.59 9.67 -30.00
C LYS A 377 -2.92 11.13 -30.28
N GLN A 378 -2.11 12.07 -29.78
CA GLN A 378 -2.28 13.51 -30.05
C GLN A 378 -2.09 13.84 -31.53
N ARG A 379 -1.14 13.17 -32.22
CA ARG A 379 -0.92 13.34 -33.66
C ARG A 379 -2.05 12.74 -34.50
N SER A 380 -2.64 11.62 -34.10
CA SER A 380 -3.82 11.07 -34.78
C SER A 380 -5.10 11.89 -34.56
N GLY A 381 -5.22 12.58 -33.41
CA GLY A 381 -6.34 13.51 -33.15
C GLY A 381 -6.22 14.86 -33.89
N ALA A 382 -5.00 15.33 -34.13
CA ALA A 382 -4.75 16.57 -34.86
C ALA A 382 -4.88 16.43 -36.40
N GLY A 383 -4.90 15.21 -36.93
CA GLY A 383 -5.05 14.93 -38.37
C GLY A 383 -6.48 14.97 -38.91
N ALA A 384 -7.50 15.06 -38.06
CA ALA A 384 -8.91 15.03 -38.48
C ALA A 384 -9.54 16.41 -38.76
N ASN A 385 -8.86 17.52 -38.43
CA ASN A 385 -9.42 18.87 -38.51
C ASN A 385 -8.80 19.77 -39.60
N ASN A 386 -8.22 19.20 -40.66
CA ASN A 386 -7.74 20.01 -41.79
C ASN A 386 -8.04 19.39 -43.17
N LEU A 387 -9.23 18.81 -43.33
CA LEU A 387 -9.89 18.66 -44.63
C LEU A 387 -11.17 19.49 -44.63
N SER A 388 -11.04 20.81 -44.74
CA SER A 388 -12.13 21.66 -45.22
C SER A 388 -11.93 21.99 -46.70
N LEU A 389 -12.83 21.38 -47.47
CA LEU A 389 -13.22 21.65 -48.85
C LEU A 389 -13.25 23.14 -49.19
N THR A 390 -12.68 23.52 -50.34
CA THR A 390 -13.24 24.58 -51.21
C THR A 390 -13.05 24.21 -52.69
N PRO A 391 -13.94 24.71 -53.58
CA PRO A 391 -14.46 23.93 -54.69
C PRO A 391 -13.79 24.19 -56.04
N ALA A 392 -14.06 23.27 -56.96
CA ALA A 392 -13.67 23.26 -58.36
C ALA A 392 -14.05 24.54 -59.13
N ASN A 393 -13.18 24.94 -60.06
CA ASN A 393 -13.58 25.67 -61.26
C ASN A 393 -12.73 25.20 -62.46
N SER A 394 -13.37 25.22 -63.63
CA SER A 394 -13.13 24.37 -64.80
C SER A 394 -12.26 24.97 -65.92
N GLY A 395 -11.27 24.18 -66.39
CA GLY A 395 -10.79 24.02 -67.78
C GLY A 395 -9.92 25.13 -68.44
N PRO A 396 -9.29 24.86 -69.61
CA PRO A 396 -8.73 23.59 -70.09
C PRO A 396 -7.30 23.71 -70.71
N SER A 397 -6.69 22.53 -70.96
CA SER A 397 -5.69 22.20 -72.01
C SER A 397 -4.39 23.01 -72.16
N ASN A 398 -3.22 22.36 -71.98
CA ASN A 398 -2.42 21.86 -73.12
C ASN A 398 -1.14 21.10 -72.70
N THR A 399 -0.99 19.92 -73.30
CA THR A 399 0.19 19.24 -73.87
C THR A 399 1.64 19.53 -73.42
N SER A 400 2.43 18.44 -73.50
CA SER A 400 3.86 18.34 -73.89
C SER A 400 4.88 18.53 -72.74
N THR A 401 5.43 17.43 -72.20
CA THR A 401 6.65 16.67 -72.59
C THR A 401 7.98 17.27 -72.14
N VAL A 402 8.90 16.34 -71.83
CA VAL A 402 10.37 16.44 -71.85
C VAL A 402 11.06 16.79 -70.52
N SER A 403 11.51 15.71 -69.87
CA SER A 403 12.88 15.48 -69.37
C SER A 403 13.88 16.66 -69.36
N ASN A 404 14.71 16.79 -68.33
CA ASN A 404 15.94 16.03 -68.17
C ASN A 404 16.81 16.67 -67.07
N GLN A 405 17.62 15.81 -66.48
CA GLN A 405 18.69 16.11 -65.54
C GLN A 405 19.78 17.01 -66.16
N LYS A 406 20.44 17.86 -65.36
CA LYS A 406 21.84 17.68 -64.92
C LYS A 406 22.50 18.99 -64.45
N ARG A 407 23.28 18.80 -63.36
CA ARG A 407 24.63 19.34 -63.03
C ARG A 407 24.72 20.86 -62.80
N LYS A 408 25.15 21.31 -61.61
CA LYS A 408 26.46 21.16 -60.91
C LYS A 408 27.55 22.07 -61.51
N SER A 409 27.86 23.14 -60.78
CA SER A 409 29.15 23.84 -60.69
C SER A 409 29.01 24.91 -59.59
N THR A 410 29.63 24.78 -58.41
CA THR A 410 31.04 25.09 -58.02
C THR A 410 31.41 26.57 -57.94
N ALA A 411 32.26 26.85 -56.96
CA ALA A 411 32.94 28.11 -56.56
C ALA A 411 32.10 29.01 -55.61
N ALA A 412 32.40 29.14 -54.31
CA ALA A 412 33.62 29.48 -53.57
C ALA A 412 33.91 31.00 -53.52
N GLY A 413 33.99 31.52 -52.29
CA GLY A 413 34.79 32.69 -51.91
C GLY A 413 34.02 33.99 -51.66
N GLY A 414 34.14 34.55 -50.44
CA GLY A 414 33.79 35.95 -50.19
C GLY A 414 33.47 36.26 -48.74
N ILE A 415 34.46 36.76 -48.01
CA ILE A 415 34.45 37.19 -46.60
C ILE A 415 33.96 38.65 -46.47
N ASN A 416 33.37 38.98 -45.30
CA ASN A 416 33.06 40.28 -44.66
C ASN A 416 31.55 40.57 -44.59
N SER A 417 31.00 41.23 -43.58
CA SER A 417 31.43 41.71 -42.26
C SER A 417 30.16 42.19 -41.53
N ASP A 418 30.12 42.01 -40.22
CA ASP A 418 29.52 42.86 -39.18
C ASP A 418 28.29 43.74 -39.52
N SER A 419 27.17 43.53 -38.84
CA SER A 419 26.18 44.57 -38.52
C SER A 419 25.28 44.12 -37.37
N THR A 420 25.37 44.90 -36.30
CA THR A 420 24.56 44.98 -35.10
C THR A 420 23.05 45.10 -35.35
N ALA A 421 22.24 44.44 -34.53
CA ALA A 421 20.85 44.86 -34.27
C ALA A 421 20.37 44.33 -32.90
N GLU A 422 20.26 45.26 -31.96
CA GLU A 422 19.55 45.12 -30.69
C GLU A 422 18.05 44.89 -30.93
N ILE A 423 17.41 43.94 -30.24
CA ILE A 423 15.96 44.00 -29.93
C ILE A 423 15.69 43.43 -28.52
N SER A 424 15.50 44.37 -27.59
CA SER A 424 14.41 44.49 -26.61
C SER A 424 13.79 43.22 -26.01
N GLY A 425 14.02 43.05 -24.70
CA GLY A 425 13.26 42.14 -23.84
C GLY A 425 11.90 42.71 -23.42
N ASN A 426 10.87 41.87 -23.47
CA ASN A 426 9.51 42.22 -23.07
C ASN A 426 9.12 41.45 -21.79
N ALA A 427 9.16 42.13 -20.64
CA ALA A 427 8.76 41.59 -19.34
C ALA A 427 7.32 42.02 -19.00
N LYS A 428 6.45 41.03 -18.81
CA LYS A 428 5.03 41.17 -18.42
C LYS A 428 4.89 41.70 -16.99
N LYS A 429 4.19 42.83 -16.81
CA LYS A 429 3.63 43.28 -15.51
C LYS A 429 2.33 42.52 -15.20
N LYS A 430 2.26 41.89 -14.03
CA LYS A 430 1.03 41.42 -13.38
C LYS A 430 0.31 42.61 -12.74
N LYS A 431 -1.01 42.69 -12.97
CA LYS A 431 -1.92 43.67 -12.38
C LYS A 431 -2.57 43.02 -11.14
N VAL A 432 -2.45 43.70 -10.01
CA VAL A 432 -3.19 43.45 -8.76
C VAL A 432 -4.42 44.36 -8.82
N THR A 433 -5.58 43.83 -8.45
CA THR A 433 -6.76 44.62 -8.07
C THR A 433 -7.34 44.05 -6.79
N ALA A 434 -7.71 44.99 -5.94
CA ALA A 434 -8.32 44.86 -4.62
C ALA A 434 -9.70 44.19 -4.65
#